data_AF-A0A6J3MER9-F1
#
_entry.id   AF-A0A6J3MER9-F1
#
_cell.length_a   1.000
_cell.length_b   1.000
_cell.length_c   1.000
_cell.angle_alpha   90.00
_cell.angle_beta   90.00
_cell.angle_gamma   90.00
#
_symmetry.space_group_name_H-M   'P 1'
#
loop_
_entity.id
_entity.type
_entity.pdbx_description
1 polymer ?
#
loop_
_entity_poly.entity_id
_entity_poly.type
_entity_poly.pdbx_seq_one_letter_code
_entity_poly.pdbx_strand_id
1 'polypeptide(L)'
;MPKLPSSRYPLHVVDAGLGVASAHDIPELQTCLRIVIASLRPFTFLQTTSIATMAEGMLYNVTGGYIEGIVRGYRNALLTNQNYGNLTQCETIDDVKLQLGPSYGDYLASLPPNPSTSALADKTMDKLVAEFRYIQANATGSLSKFMEYLTYAYMIDNVALLITGTLHERDTKELLERCHPLGWFETMPVLCVATNIEELYNSVLIETPLAPYFKGSLSHQDLDELNIEIIRNTLYKNYLEDFYRFVNEEAGIAGTPTQEVMREVLEFEADRRSINITLNSFGTELSKQDRKKLYPSFGRLHPEGTLMLSRADDAEGVRIAVDGVIDYRTMLDQTGMGGNSTSGGMGNEEGKSLEDLFYRKEMEIAKLAFTYQFTHAVVYAWVKLREQEIRNITWISECIAQNQKDRVNNYISVF
;
A
#
# COMPACT_ATOMS: atom_id res chain seq x y z
N MET A 1 52.00 -10.48 65.23
CA MET A 1 51.04 -11.58 65.44
C MET A 1 51.08 -12.52 64.22
N PRO A 2 50.87 -13.83 64.42
CA PRO A 2 51.71 -14.88 63.84
C PRO A 2 51.11 -15.63 62.63
N LYS A 3 52.00 -16.42 62.02
CA LYS A 3 51.80 -17.44 60.98
C LYS A 3 50.75 -18.51 61.36
N LEU A 4 50.06 -19.06 60.37
CA LEU A 4 49.46 -20.41 60.41
C LEU A 4 49.87 -21.22 59.16
N PRO A 5 50.16 -22.53 59.30
CA PRO A 5 50.93 -23.31 58.32
C PRO A 5 50.07 -24.27 57.46
N SER A 6 50.71 -24.76 56.41
CA SER A 6 50.30 -25.92 55.60
C SER A 6 50.33 -27.22 56.40
N SER A 7 49.31 -28.08 56.21
CA SER A 7 49.41 -29.52 56.52
C SER A 7 48.58 -30.33 55.52
N ARG A 8 49.23 -31.32 54.92
CA ARG A 8 48.71 -32.32 53.97
C ARG A 8 48.08 -33.53 54.69
N TYR A 9 47.40 -34.34 53.88
CA TYR A 9 47.06 -35.78 54.00
C TYR A 9 45.64 -36.12 54.51
N PRO A 10 45.07 -37.30 54.15
CA PRO A 10 44.58 -37.67 52.81
C PRO A 10 43.14 -38.24 52.86
N LEU A 11 42.31 -38.03 51.84
CA LEU A 11 41.01 -38.71 51.77
C LEU A 11 41.17 -40.08 51.09
N HIS A 12 40.87 -41.12 51.86
CA HIS A 12 40.69 -42.49 51.44
C HIS A 12 39.69 -42.59 50.28
N VAL A 13 40.14 -43.19 49.18
CA VAL A 13 39.28 -43.71 48.11
C VAL A 13 38.70 -45.02 48.60
N VAL A 14 37.36 -45.08 48.71
CA VAL A 14 36.62 -46.34 48.80
C VAL A 14 35.94 -46.51 47.44
N ASP A 15 36.47 -47.46 46.66
CA ASP A 15 35.88 -47.95 45.41
C ASP A 15 34.50 -48.56 45.70
N ALA A 16 33.45 -47.94 45.17
CA ALA A 16 32.16 -48.58 44.94
C ALA A 16 31.96 -48.65 43.43
N GLY A 17 32.28 -49.82 42.86
CA GLY A 17 32.10 -50.10 41.45
C GLY A 17 30.63 -49.98 41.05
N LEU A 18 30.34 -49.02 40.18
CA LEU A 18 29.12 -48.96 39.37
C LEU A 18 29.56 -48.82 37.92
N GLY A 19 29.36 -49.89 37.15
CA GLY A 19 29.72 -49.99 35.76
C GLY A 19 29.08 -48.88 34.94
N VAL A 20 29.91 -48.26 34.09
CA VAL A 20 29.48 -47.28 33.08
C VAL A 20 28.71 -48.04 32.00
N ALA A 21 27.38 -48.05 32.09
CA ALA A 21 26.54 -48.40 30.96
C ALA A 21 26.43 -47.17 30.04
N SER A 22 26.98 -47.30 28.84
CA SER A 22 26.86 -46.36 27.72
C SER A 22 25.39 -45.97 27.50
N ALA A 23 25.12 -44.67 27.40
CA ALA A 23 23.80 -44.08 27.15
C ALA A 23 23.35 -44.27 25.69
N HIS A 24 23.36 -45.51 25.20
CA HIS A 24 22.96 -45.84 23.84
C HIS A 24 21.76 -46.78 23.71
N ASP A 25 21.22 -47.33 24.81
CA ASP A 25 20.20 -48.40 24.78
C ASP A 25 18.98 -48.17 25.68
N ILE A 26 18.31 -47.01 25.60
CA ILE A 26 16.92 -46.89 26.10
C ILE A 26 16.07 -46.02 25.14
N PRO A 27 15.39 -46.62 24.14
CA PRO A 27 14.60 -45.89 23.14
C PRO A 27 13.37 -45.16 23.71
N GLU A 28 12.86 -45.58 24.88
CA GLU A 28 11.69 -44.95 25.52
C GLU A 28 12.02 -43.58 26.16
N LEU A 29 13.22 -43.42 26.73
CA LEU A 29 13.66 -42.16 27.35
C LEU A 29 14.00 -41.08 26.30
N GLN A 30 14.58 -41.45 25.16
CA GLN A 30 14.81 -40.52 24.05
C GLN A 30 13.50 -40.03 23.41
N THR A 31 12.47 -40.89 23.37
CA THR A 31 11.16 -40.54 22.82
C THR A 31 10.42 -39.59 23.76
N CYS A 32 10.43 -39.84 25.08
CA CYS A 32 9.88 -38.91 26.07
C CYS A 32 10.60 -37.56 26.08
N LEU A 33 11.94 -37.52 25.98
CA LEU A 33 12.70 -36.27 25.94
C LEU A 33 12.42 -35.47 24.66
N ARG A 34 12.27 -36.13 23.50
CA ARG A 34 11.87 -35.49 22.24
C ARG A 34 10.44 -34.96 22.28
N ILE A 35 9.51 -35.67 22.90
CA ILE A 35 8.11 -35.21 23.07
C ILE A 35 8.06 -34.00 23.99
N VAL A 36 8.79 -34.00 25.12
CA VAL A 36 8.85 -32.86 26.05
C VAL A 36 9.51 -31.64 25.40
N ILE A 37 10.60 -31.83 24.64
CA ILE A 37 11.23 -30.73 23.88
C ILE A 37 10.33 -30.23 22.74
N ALA A 38 9.59 -31.11 22.05
CA ALA A 38 8.66 -30.75 21.00
C ALA A 38 7.39 -30.06 21.51
N SER A 39 6.96 -30.31 22.76
CA SER A 39 5.81 -29.65 23.39
C SER A 39 6.20 -28.36 24.13
N LEU A 40 7.46 -28.19 24.54
CA LEU A 40 7.99 -26.93 25.06
C LEU A 40 8.41 -25.92 23.98
N ARG A 41 8.76 -26.36 22.77
CA ARG A 41 9.10 -25.48 21.63
C ARG A 41 7.96 -24.55 21.19
N PRO A 42 6.70 -24.99 21.00
CA PRO A 42 5.64 -24.06 20.63
C PRO A 42 5.30 -23.09 21.77
N PHE A 43 5.43 -23.51 23.02
CA PHE A 43 5.16 -22.64 24.18
C PHE A 43 6.24 -21.58 24.40
N THR A 44 7.51 -21.93 24.23
CA THR A 44 8.61 -20.95 24.30
C THR A 44 8.66 -20.05 23.08
N PHE A 45 8.37 -20.55 21.87
CA PHE A 45 8.33 -19.74 20.65
C PHE A 45 7.18 -18.73 20.67
N LEU A 46 5.96 -19.12 21.06
CA LEU A 46 4.83 -18.19 21.21
C LEU A 46 5.10 -17.12 22.29
N GLN A 47 5.77 -17.49 23.38
CA GLN A 47 6.05 -16.58 24.48
C GLN A 47 7.23 -15.63 24.15
N THR A 48 8.26 -16.08 23.42
CA THR A 48 9.34 -15.20 22.94
C THR A 48 8.90 -14.26 21.83
N THR A 49 8.03 -14.71 20.91
CA THR A 49 7.50 -13.85 19.85
C THR A 49 6.59 -12.78 20.44
N SER A 50 5.76 -13.12 21.43
CA SER A 50 4.90 -12.17 22.16
C SER A 50 5.69 -11.15 23.00
N ILE A 51 6.82 -11.55 23.59
CA ILE A 51 7.69 -10.63 24.35
C ILE A 51 8.50 -9.73 23.39
N ALA A 52 8.90 -10.22 22.21
CA ALA A 52 9.55 -9.40 21.18
C ALA A 52 8.60 -8.35 20.57
N THR A 53 7.34 -8.72 20.28
CA THR A 53 6.30 -7.76 19.86
C THR A 53 6.04 -6.70 20.93
N MET A 54 5.97 -7.11 22.20
CA MET A 54 5.81 -6.17 23.32
C MET A 54 7.05 -5.30 23.55
N ALA A 55 8.25 -5.80 23.25
CA ALA A 55 9.51 -5.06 23.39
C ALA A 55 9.70 -4.00 22.29
N GLU A 56 9.20 -4.23 21.08
CA GLU A 56 9.34 -3.27 19.98
C GLU A 56 8.36 -2.10 20.07
N GLY A 57 7.16 -2.28 20.61
CA GLY A 57 6.28 -1.15 20.98
C GLY A 57 6.92 -0.21 22.03
N MET A 58 7.81 -0.73 22.88
CA MET A 58 8.59 0.10 23.83
C MET A 58 9.69 0.92 23.14
N LEU A 59 10.22 0.45 22.01
CA LEU A 59 11.32 1.11 21.28
C LEU A 59 10.83 1.95 20.08
N TYR A 60 9.63 1.69 19.57
CA TYR A 60 9.05 2.42 18.43
C TYR A 60 9.04 3.93 18.67
N ASN A 61 8.68 4.36 19.89
CA ASN A 61 8.59 5.78 20.21
C ASN A 61 9.94 6.51 20.17
N VAL A 62 11.06 5.79 20.23
CA VAL A 62 12.41 6.39 20.16
C VAL A 62 12.65 7.00 18.77
N THR A 63 12.11 6.39 17.71
CA THR A 63 12.35 6.82 16.32
C THR A 63 11.07 7.28 15.61
N GLY A 64 9.94 6.58 15.81
CA GLY A 64 8.69 6.81 15.09
C GLY A 64 7.61 7.56 15.89
N GLY A 65 7.78 7.73 17.21
CA GLY A 65 6.73 8.29 18.08
C GLY A 65 6.33 9.73 17.74
N TYR A 66 7.32 10.58 17.41
CA TYR A 66 7.07 11.96 16.99
C TYR A 66 6.24 12.03 15.70
N ILE A 67 6.62 11.22 14.70
CA ILE A 67 5.92 11.16 13.41
C ILE A 67 4.52 10.60 13.57
N GLU A 68 4.36 9.50 14.31
CA GLU A 68 3.03 8.92 14.57
C GLU A 68 2.10 9.95 15.22
N GLY A 69 2.59 10.73 16.19
CA GLY A 69 1.83 11.81 16.82
C GLY A 69 1.37 12.88 15.82
N ILE A 70 2.26 13.31 14.93
CA ILE A 70 1.92 14.29 13.88
C ILE A 70 0.87 13.73 12.91
N VAL A 71 1.08 12.51 12.40
CA VAL A 71 0.18 11.88 11.42
C VAL A 71 -1.21 11.67 12.00
N ARG A 72 -1.32 11.29 13.28
CA ARG A 72 -2.60 11.22 13.99
C ARG A 72 -3.25 12.60 14.16
N GLY A 73 -2.44 13.64 14.36
CA GLY A 73 -2.90 15.04 14.29
C GLY A 73 -3.48 15.39 12.92
N TYR A 74 -2.78 15.06 11.83
CA TYR A 74 -3.25 15.28 10.47
C TYR A 74 -4.52 14.51 10.13
N ARG A 75 -4.70 13.30 10.69
CA ARG A 75 -5.94 12.54 10.57
C ARG A 75 -7.14 13.28 11.16
N ASN A 76 -6.97 14.04 12.25
CA ASN A 76 -8.06 14.83 12.82
C ASN A 76 -8.42 16.06 11.98
N ALA A 77 -7.55 16.46 11.05
CA ALA A 77 -7.80 17.53 10.09
C ALA A 77 -8.45 17.03 8.78
N LEU A 78 -8.85 15.76 8.71
CA LEU A 78 -9.65 15.23 7.61
C LEU A 78 -11.10 15.71 7.72
N LEU A 79 -11.75 15.92 6.58
CA LEU A 79 -13.13 16.36 6.48
C LEU A 79 -14.08 15.26 6.96
N THR A 80 -14.99 15.65 7.84
CA THR A 80 -16.07 14.80 8.34
C THR A 80 -17.28 14.83 7.40
N ASN A 81 -18.19 13.88 7.57
CA ASN A 81 -19.50 13.89 6.94
C ASN A 81 -20.24 15.24 7.03
N GLN A 82 -20.13 15.92 8.18
CA GLN A 82 -20.74 17.24 8.35
C GLN A 82 -20.08 18.29 7.45
N ASN A 83 -18.75 18.23 7.28
CA ASN A 83 -18.05 19.14 6.37
C ASN A 83 -18.47 18.90 4.93
N TYR A 84 -18.57 17.64 4.49
CA TYR A 84 -19.07 17.32 3.15
C TYR A 84 -20.52 17.78 2.95
N GLY A 85 -21.39 17.59 3.94
CA GLY A 85 -22.77 18.10 3.90
C GLY A 85 -22.86 19.62 3.74
N ASN A 86 -21.91 20.37 4.30
CA ASN A 86 -21.83 21.82 4.07
C ASN A 86 -21.31 22.14 2.66
N LEU A 87 -20.33 21.37 2.15
CA LEU A 87 -19.75 21.57 0.81
C LEU A 87 -20.78 21.33 -0.29
N THR A 88 -21.67 20.33 -0.16
CA THR A 88 -22.70 20.07 -1.17
C THR A 88 -23.78 21.15 -1.25
N GLN A 89 -23.92 21.98 -0.20
CA GLN A 89 -24.84 23.11 -0.16
C GLN A 89 -24.28 24.38 -0.82
N CYS A 90 -22.97 24.42 -1.11
CA CYS A 90 -22.35 25.54 -1.81
C CYS A 90 -22.95 25.75 -3.22
N GLU A 91 -23.04 27.01 -3.64
CA GLU A 91 -23.55 27.39 -4.97
C GLU A 91 -22.41 27.83 -5.90
N THR A 92 -21.34 28.37 -5.35
CA THR A 92 -20.16 28.82 -6.09
C THR A 92 -18.88 28.15 -5.58
N ILE A 93 -17.83 28.19 -6.42
CA ILE A 93 -16.50 27.68 -6.02
C ILE A 93 -15.86 28.58 -4.94
N ASP A 94 -16.21 29.86 -4.90
CA ASP A 94 -15.79 30.74 -3.81
C ASP A 94 -16.41 30.33 -2.45
N ASP A 95 -17.66 29.84 -2.45
CA ASP A 95 -18.27 29.28 -1.23
C ASP A 95 -17.55 28.01 -0.78
N VAL A 96 -17.19 27.13 -1.72
CA VAL A 96 -16.40 25.92 -1.45
C VAL A 96 -15.06 26.30 -0.83
N LYS A 97 -14.35 27.27 -1.43
CA LYS A 97 -13.08 27.80 -0.92
C LYS A 97 -13.22 28.34 0.51
N LEU A 98 -14.28 29.11 0.79
CA LEU A 98 -14.56 29.64 2.11
C LEU A 98 -14.82 28.51 3.13
N GLN A 99 -15.61 27.52 2.74
CA GLN A 99 -15.97 26.38 3.59
C GLN A 99 -14.77 25.46 3.88
N LEU A 100 -13.82 25.37 2.96
CA LEU A 100 -12.54 24.67 3.15
C LEU A 100 -11.50 25.46 3.96
N GLY A 101 -11.75 26.75 4.21
CA GLY A 101 -10.85 27.66 4.93
C GLY A 101 -10.27 27.11 6.24
N PRO A 102 -11.06 26.50 7.14
CA PRO A 102 -10.53 25.96 8.40
C PRO A 102 -9.48 24.86 8.23
N SER A 103 -9.58 24.07 7.14
CA SER A 103 -8.67 22.95 6.89
C SER A 103 -7.55 23.31 5.91
N TYR A 104 -7.79 24.20 4.95
CA TYR A 104 -6.89 24.48 3.82
C TYR A 104 -6.53 25.97 3.64
N GLY A 105 -6.97 26.84 4.54
CA GLY A 105 -6.98 28.30 4.38
C GLY A 105 -5.65 28.91 3.93
N ASP A 106 -4.53 28.48 4.52
CA ASP A 106 -3.20 29.02 4.21
C ASP A 106 -2.79 28.77 2.74
N TYR A 107 -3.20 27.63 2.17
CA TYR A 107 -2.91 27.27 0.79
C TYR A 107 -3.90 27.93 -0.18
N LEU A 108 -5.17 28.01 0.22
CA LEU A 108 -6.24 28.57 -0.60
C LEU A 108 -6.24 30.11 -0.67
N ALA A 109 -5.64 30.80 0.31
CA ALA A 109 -5.60 32.25 0.36
C ALA A 109 -4.95 32.88 -0.88
N SER A 110 -4.01 32.17 -1.50
CA SER A 110 -3.29 32.62 -2.71
C SER A 110 -4.13 32.56 -3.99
N LEU A 111 -5.25 31.83 -3.99
CA LEU A 111 -6.08 31.65 -5.18
C LEU A 111 -6.87 32.94 -5.50
N PRO A 112 -7.01 33.28 -6.80
CA PRO A 112 -7.87 34.38 -7.21
C PRO A 112 -9.35 34.10 -6.86
N PRO A 113 -10.22 35.12 -6.91
CA PRO A 113 -11.67 34.94 -6.86
C PRO A 113 -12.16 34.06 -8.02
N ASN A 114 -13.14 33.19 -7.78
CA ASN A 114 -13.63 32.17 -8.72
C ASN A 114 -12.50 31.30 -9.30
N PRO A 115 -11.77 30.54 -8.46
CA PRO A 115 -10.73 29.66 -8.97
C PRO A 115 -11.34 28.51 -9.78
N SER A 116 -10.56 27.94 -10.70
CA SER A 116 -10.95 26.70 -11.38
C SER A 116 -10.95 25.52 -10.41
N THR A 117 -11.74 24.50 -10.71
CA THR A 117 -11.75 23.24 -9.94
C THR A 117 -10.37 22.58 -9.92
N SER A 118 -9.62 22.67 -11.02
CA SER A 118 -8.24 22.19 -11.11
C SER A 118 -7.30 22.95 -10.17
N ALA A 119 -7.37 24.29 -10.12
CA ALA A 119 -6.50 25.09 -9.25
C ALA A 119 -6.81 24.83 -7.76
N LEU A 120 -8.07 24.54 -7.43
CA LEU A 120 -8.45 24.11 -6.09
C LEU A 120 -7.83 22.75 -5.74
N ALA A 121 -7.95 21.77 -6.64
CA ALA A 121 -7.36 20.44 -6.47
C ALA A 121 -5.84 20.54 -6.28
N ASP A 122 -5.15 21.30 -7.13
CA ASP A 122 -3.70 21.50 -7.08
C ASP A 122 -3.27 22.08 -5.72
N LYS A 123 -3.98 23.09 -5.19
CA LYS A 123 -3.65 23.68 -3.89
C LYS A 123 -3.92 22.75 -2.70
N THR A 124 -4.97 21.94 -2.77
CA THR A 124 -5.22 20.91 -1.75
C THR A 124 -4.16 19.79 -1.81
N MET A 125 -3.67 19.48 -3.01
CA MET A 125 -2.58 18.55 -3.25
C MET A 125 -1.23 19.08 -2.76
N ASP A 126 -0.92 20.36 -3.01
CA ASP A 126 0.29 21.04 -2.51
C ASP A 126 0.42 20.88 -0.99
N LYS A 127 -0.71 20.99 -0.27
CA LYS A 127 -0.74 20.78 1.18
C LYS A 127 -0.35 19.35 1.57
N LEU A 128 -0.94 18.34 0.93
CA LEU A 128 -0.59 16.93 1.19
C LEU A 128 0.90 16.69 0.92
N VAL A 129 1.43 17.23 -0.18
CA VAL A 129 2.84 17.10 -0.54
C VAL A 129 3.74 17.75 0.52
N ALA A 130 3.43 18.98 0.94
CA ALA A 130 4.21 19.68 1.96
C ALA A 130 4.22 18.92 3.29
N GLU A 131 3.07 18.43 3.75
CA GLU A 131 2.95 17.63 4.96
C GLU A 131 3.69 16.28 4.83
N PHE A 132 3.61 15.62 3.67
CA PHE A 132 4.31 14.37 3.42
C PHE A 132 5.82 14.55 3.40
N ARG A 133 6.33 15.59 2.72
CA ARG A 133 7.77 15.91 2.68
C ARG A 133 8.29 16.31 4.06
N TYR A 134 7.49 17.00 4.87
CA TYR A 134 7.84 17.30 6.26
C TYR A 134 8.03 16.01 7.07
N ILE A 135 7.11 15.05 6.96
CA ILE A 135 7.25 13.76 7.63
C ILE A 135 8.47 13.00 7.10
N GLN A 136 8.67 12.98 5.78
CA GLN A 136 9.80 12.30 5.13
C GLN A 136 11.15 12.83 5.62
N ALA A 137 11.28 14.15 5.77
CA ALA A 137 12.50 14.81 6.24
C ALA A 137 12.83 14.46 7.71
N ASN A 138 11.84 14.09 8.51
CA ASN A 138 12.01 13.70 9.91
C ASN A 138 12.06 12.18 10.10
N ALA A 139 11.78 11.39 9.07
CA ALA A 139 11.76 9.94 9.12
C ALA A 139 13.19 9.37 9.16
N THR A 140 13.39 8.32 9.96
CA THR A 140 14.68 7.64 10.08
C THR A 140 14.52 6.12 10.05
N GLY A 141 15.59 5.40 9.72
CA GLY A 141 15.61 3.93 9.75
C GLY A 141 14.58 3.28 8.82
N SER A 142 13.82 2.31 9.35
CA SER A 142 12.81 1.55 8.59
C SER A 142 11.64 2.42 8.10
N LEU A 143 11.28 3.48 8.84
CA LEU A 143 10.22 4.40 8.43
C LEU A 143 10.63 5.24 7.21
N SER A 144 11.88 5.67 7.12
CA SER A 144 12.38 6.42 5.96
C SER A 144 12.30 5.57 4.68
N LYS A 145 12.82 4.34 4.72
CA LYS A 145 12.67 3.38 3.61
C LYS A 145 11.19 3.09 3.29
N PHE A 146 10.36 2.90 4.31
CA PHE A 146 8.92 2.66 4.12
C PHE A 146 8.27 3.82 3.35
N MET A 147 8.61 5.07 3.67
CA MET A 147 8.11 6.24 2.95
C MET A 147 8.65 6.34 1.52
N GLU A 148 9.90 5.92 1.26
CA GLU A 148 10.42 5.81 -0.11
C GLU A 148 9.58 4.85 -0.96
N TYR A 149 9.26 3.67 -0.43
CA TYR A 149 8.35 2.73 -1.09
C TYR A 149 7.00 3.37 -1.44
N LEU A 150 6.43 4.20 -0.56
CA LEU A 150 5.18 4.91 -0.87
C LEU A 150 5.31 5.84 -2.08
N THR A 151 6.49 6.44 -2.28
CA THR A 151 6.72 7.33 -3.43
C THR A 151 6.88 6.60 -4.76
N TYR A 152 7.32 5.33 -4.73
CA TYR A 152 7.61 4.55 -5.95
C TYR A 152 6.37 4.34 -6.83
N ALA A 153 5.17 4.20 -6.24
CA ALA A 153 3.92 4.13 -7.01
C ALA A 153 3.75 5.36 -7.92
N TYR A 154 3.92 6.57 -7.37
CA TYR A 154 3.81 7.81 -8.13
C TYR A 154 4.96 8.00 -9.13
N MET A 155 6.16 7.50 -8.79
CA MET A 155 7.29 7.53 -9.74
C MET A 155 7.02 6.64 -10.96
N ILE A 156 6.40 5.47 -10.77
CA ILE A 156 6.02 4.57 -11.88
C ILE A 156 5.01 5.27 -12.80
N ASP A 157 4.00 5.95 -12.25
CA ASP A 157 3.03 6.69 -13.06
C ASP A 157 3.66 7.85 -13.82
N ASN A 158 4.56 8.59 -13.16
CA ASN A 158 5.32 9.68 -13.78
C ASN A 158 6.21 9.17 -14.92
N VAL A 159 6.92 8.05 -14.73
CA VAL A 159 7.76 7.44 -15.77
C VAL A 159 6.90 6.96 -16.93
N ALA A 160 5.74 6.34 -16.66
CA ALA A 160 4.82 5.93 -17.72
C ALA A 160 4.29 7.14 -18.53
N LEU A 161 4.00 8.25 -17.85
CA LEU A 161 3.61 9.51 -18.49
C LEU A 161 4.75 10.09 -19.36
N LEU A 162 6.00 10.03 -18.88
CA LEU A 162 7.15 10.51 -19.64
C LEU A 162 7.45 9.66 -20.87
N ILE A 163 7.32 8.33 -20.77
CA ILE A 163 7.49 7.42 -21.91
C ILE A 163 6.46 7.73 -23.01
N THR A 164 5.17 7.87 -22.64
CA THR A 164 4.12 8.22 -23.62
C THR A 164 4.29 9.61 -24.22
N GLY A 165 4.74 10.56 -23.41
CA GLY A 165 5.05 11.90 -23.88
C GLY A 165 6.19 11.93 -24.89
N THR A 166 7.23 11.12 -24.67
CA THR A 166 8.39 10.98 -25.57
C THR A 166 7.99 10.28 -26.88
N LEU A 167 7.20 9.20 -26.80
CA LEU A 167 6.71 8.46 -27.97
C LEU A 167 5.80 9.32 -28.88
N HIS A 168 5.10 10.29 -28.30
CA HIS A 168 4.22 11.22 -29.03
C HIS A 168 4.85 12.60 -29.31
N GLU A 169 6.15 12.78 -29.07
CA GLU A 169 6.88 14.03 -29.31
C GLU A 169 6.23 15.27 -28.65
N ARG A 170 5.67 15.11 -27.44
CA ARG A 170 5.05 16.21 -26.68
C ARG A 170 6.10 17.11 -26.01
N ASP A 171 5.75 18.36 -25.74
CA ASP A 171 6.63 19.25 -24.99
C ASP A 171 6.83 18.73 -23.56
N THR A 172 8.08 18.45 -23.26
CA THR A 172 8.57 18.02 -21.94
C THR A 172 8.12 18.92 -20.79
N LYS A 173 8.01 20.24 -21.01
CA LYS A 173 7.59 21.16 -19.94
C LYS A 173 6.13 20.95 -19.56
N GLU A 174 5.26 20.74 -20.55
CA GLU A 174 3.85 20.44 -20.32
C GLU A 174 3.67 19.09 -19.61
N LEU A 175 4.52 18.10 -19.95
CA LEU A 175 4.52 16.80 -19.28
C LEU A 175 4.92 16.92 -17.81
N LEU A 176 5.96 17.70 -17.50
CA LEU A 176 6.42 17.91 -16.13
C LEU A 176 5.36 18.58 -15.26
N GLU A 177 4.58 19.51 -15.80
CA GLU A 177 3.45 20.14 -15.08
C GLU A 177 2.32 19.15 -14.75
N ARG A 178 2.23 18.05 -15.50
CA ARG A 178 1.24 16.97 -15.27
C ARG A 178 1.75 15.84 -14.38
N CYS A 179 3.02 15.87 -14.00
CA CYS A 179 3.60 14.85 -13.14
C CYS A 179 3.11 15.00 -11.70
N HIS A 180 2.94 13.86 -11.04
CA HIS A 180 2.53 13.83 -9.65
C HIS A 180 3.68 14.27 -8.72
N PRO A 181 3.49 15.26 -7.85
CA PRO A 181 4.57 15.88 -7.05
C PRO A 181 5.20 14.95 -6.01
N LEU A 182 4.48 13.92 -5.53
CA LEU A 182 5.06 12.89 -4.65
C LEU A 182 6.03 11.95 -5.38
N GLY A 183 5.87 11.79 -6.70
CA GLY A 183 6.77 11.00 -7.55
C GLY A 183 7.89 11.83 -8.16
N TRP A 184 8.06 13.09 -7.72
CA TRP A 184 9.13 13.97 -8.20
C TRP A 184 10.47 13.61 -7.56
N PHE A 185 11.51 13.60 -8.37
CA PHE A 185 12.92 13.46 -7.99
C PHE A 185 13.77 14.50 -8.71
N GLU A 186 14.92 14.87 -8.14
CA GLU A 186 15.71 16.03 -8.62
C GLU A 186 16.20 15.88 -10.07
N THR A 187 16.47 14.66 -10.52
CA THR A 187 16.96 14.35 -11.86
C THR A 187 15.83 14.12 -12.88
N MET A 188 14.57 14.39 -12.52
CA MET A 188 13.42 14.25 -13.42
C MET A 188 13.54 15.10 -14.70
N PRO A 189 14.05 16.35 -14.66
CA PRO A 189 14.30 17.12 -15.88
C PRO A 189 15.36 16.49 -16.81
N VAL A 190 16.25 15.64 -16.30
CA VAL A 190 17.25 14.93 -17.13
C VAL A 190 16.55 13.89 -18.01
N LEU A 191 15.51 13.24 -17.51
CA LEU A 191 14.70 12.31 -18.31
C LEU A 191 14.02 13.01 -19.49
N CYS A 192 13.66 14.29 -19.33
CA CYS A 192 13.07 15.09 -20.38
C CYS A 192 14.05 15.49 -21.49
N VAL A 193 15.36 15.32 -21.30
CA VAL A 193 16.36 15.57 -22.35
C VAL A 193 16.46 14.40 -23.32
N ALA A 194 16.02 13.20 -22.91
CA ALA A 194 16.07 12.02 -23.75
C ALA A 194 15.23 12.23 -25.02
N THR A 195 15.86 12.03 -26.17
CA THR A 195 15.21 12.19 -27.48
C THR A 195 14.70 10.86 -28.04
N ASN A 196 15.16 9.76 -27.46
CA ASN A 196 14.75 8.41 -27.82
C ASN A 196 14.47 7.58 -26.56
N ILE A 197 13.70 6.51 -26.74
CA ILE A 197 13.29 5.62 -25.65
C ILE A 197 14.49 4.87 -25.05
N GLU A 198 15.55 4.66 -25.83
CA GLU A 198 16.76 4.00 -25.34
C GLU A 198 17.51 4.85 -24.29
N GLU A 199 17.72 6.14 -24.60
CA GLU A 199 18.26 7.16 -23.71
C GLU A 199 17.37 7.33 -22.48
N LEU A 200 16.05 7.34 -22.66
CA LEU A 200 15.11 7.46 -21.55
C LEU A 200 15.22 6.26 -20.61
N TYR A 201 15.23 5.03 -21.13
CA TYR A 201 15.39 3.82 -20.33
C TYR A 201 16.73 3.81 -19.58
N ASN A 202 17.84 4.14 -20.26
CA ASN A 202 19.15 4.18 -19.63
C ASN A 202 19.21 5.26 -18.54
N SER A 203 18.60 6.43 -18.77
CA SER A 203 18.50 7.49 -17.77
C SER A 203 17.66 7.06 -16.58
N VAL A 204 16.51 6.40 -16.80
CA VAL A 204 15.68 5.85 -15.71
C VAL A 204 16.46 4.81 -14.90
N LEU A 205 17.21 3.92 -15.54
CA LEU A 205 18.02 2.90 -14.85
C LEU A 205 19.16 3.45 -14.00
N ILE A 206 19.67 4.63 -14.35
CA ILE A 206 20.80 5.27 -13.66
C ILE A 206 20.27 6.19 -12.55
N GLU A 207 19.25 6.98 -12.86
CA GLU A 207 18.82 8.11 -12.05
C GLU A 207 17.68 7.77 -11.08
N THR A 208 17.04 6.60 -11.20
CA THR A 208 15.87 6.24 -10.39
C THR A 208 16.06 4.95 -9.58
N PRO A 209 15.47 4.87 -8.38
CA PRO A 209 15.45 3.63 -7.59
C PRO A 209 14.58 2.54 -8.21
N LEU A 210 13.86 2.82 -9.31
CA LEU A 210 13.04 1.85 -10.03
C LEU A 210 13.86 0.89 -10.90
N ALA A 211 15.18 1.11 -11.02
CA ALA A 211 16.05 0.27 -11.85
C ALA A 211 15.89 -1.26 -11.63
N PRO A 212 15.72 -1.79 -10.41
CA PRO A 212 15.47 -3.20 -10.19
C PRO A 212 14.17 -3.72 -10.80
N TYR A 213 13.16 -2.86 -10.98
CA TYR A 213 11.85 -3.23 -11.53
C TYR A 213 11.85 -3.29 -13.06
N PHE A 214 12.81 -2.62 -13.71
CA PHE A 214 13.07 -2.73 -15.14
C PHE A 214 13.99 -3.91 -15.47
N LYS A 215 15.05 -4.10 -14.66
CA LYS A 215 16.06 -5.15 -14.85
C LYS A 215 15.45 -6.54 -14.67
N GLY A 216 15.17 -7.21 -15.80
CA GLY A 216 14.64 -8.57 -15.85
C GLY A 216 13.15 -8.68 -16.22
N SER A 217 12.47 -7.55 -16.46
CA SER A 217 11.07 -7.56 -16.90
C SER A 217 10.81 -6.76 -18.18
N LEU A 218 11.58 -5.71 -18.44
CA LEU A 218 11.41 -4.85 -19.61
C LEU A 218 12.75 -4.51 -20.25
N SER A 219 12.83 -4.66 -21.56
CA SER A 219 13.93 -4.17 -22.41
C SER A 219 13.56 -2.84 -23.07
N HIS A 220 14.54 -2.16 -23.67
CA HIS A 220 14.31 -0.94 -24.43
C HIS A 220 13.34 -1.15 -25.61
N GLN A 221 13.38 -2.33 -26.25
CA GLN A 221 12.46 -2.70 -27.35
C GLN A 221 11.01 -2.86 -26.85
N ASP A 222 10.84 -3.43 -25.65
CA ASP A 222 9.51 -3.59 -25.06
C ASP A 222 8.85 -2.24 -24.78
N LEU A 223 9.62 -1.17 -24.55
CA LEU A 223 9.08 0.17 -24.35
C LEU A 223 8.51 0.80 -25.64
N ASP A 224 9.02 0.39 -26.80
CA ASP A 224 8.52 0.83 -28.12
C ASP A 224 7.32 -0.01 -28.58
N GLU A 225 7.37 -1.32 -28.34
CA GLU A 225 6.42 -2.28 -28.91
C GLU A 225 5.20 -2.57 -28.01
N LEU A 226 5.37 -2.52 -26.68
CA LEU A 226 4.27 -2.82 -25.76
C LEU A 226 3.41 -1.59 -25.51
N ASN A 227 2.12 -1.85 -25.27
CA ASN A 227 1.22 -0.82 -24.76
C ASN A 227 1.73 -0.30 -23.41
N ILE A 228 1.71 1.03 -23.22
CA ILE A 228 2.13 1.67 -21.97
C ILE A 228 1.43 1.10 -20.73
N GLU A 229 0.17 0.67 -20.85
CA GLU A 229 -0.55 0.08 -19.72
C GLU A 229 0.03 -1.29 -19.33
N ILE A 230 0.60 -2.06 -20.28
CA ILE A 230 1.29 -3.32 -19.99
C ILE A 230 2.60 -3.04 -19.25
N ILE A 231 3.35 -2.03 -19.70
CA ILE A 231 4.58 -1.56 -19.06
C ILE A 231 4.29 -1.10 -17.62
N ARG A 232 3.28 -0.23 -17.45
CA ARG A 232 2.82 0.27 -16.16
C ARG A 232 2.44 -0.90 -15.23
N ASN A 233 1.60 -1.83 -15.69
CA ASN A 233 1.16 -2.96 -14.87
C ASN A 233 2.33 -3.90 -14.50
N THR A 234 3.30 -4.10 -15.40
CA THR A 234 4.50 -4.90 -15.13
C THR A 234 5.38 -4.25 -14.05
N LEU A 235 5.62 -2.93 -14.15
CA LEU A 235 6.37 -2.18 -13.15
C LEU A 235 5.67 -2.21 -11.79
N TYR A 236 4.36 -2.01 -11.77
CA TYR A 236 3.57 -2.06 -10.54
C TYR A 236 3.57 -3.44 -9.89
N LYS A 237 3.53 -4.51 -10.68
CA LYS A 237 3.67 -5.87 -10.17
C LYS A 237 4.99 -6.04 -9.43
N ASN A 238 6.10 -5.69 -10.06
CA ASN A 238 7.44 -5.83 -9.47
C ASN A 238 7.59 -4.97 -8.20
N TYR A 239 7.07 -3.75 -8.23
CA TYR A 239 7.02 -2.87 -7.06
C TYR A 239 6.21 -3.47 -5.92
N LEU A 240 5.01 -4.00 -6.20
CA LEU A 240 4.14 -4.58 -5.18
C LEU A 240 4.76 -5.83 -4.55
N GLU A 241 5.40 -6.69 -5.35
CA GLU A 241 6.09 -7.88 -4.85
C GLU A 241 7.31 -7.53 -3.98
N ASP A 242 8.08 -6.52 -4.40
CA ASP A 242 9.21 -6.01 -3.60
C ASP A 242 8.73 -5.35 -2.31
N PHE A 243 7.68 -4.52 -2.37
CA PHE A 243 7.14 -3.86 -1.18
C PHE A 243 6.53 -4.88 -0.21
N TYR A 244 5.82 -5.90 -0.72
CA TYR A 244 5.32 -7.01 0.10
C TYR A 244 6.46 -7.79 0.77
N ARG A 245 7.56 -8.03 0.04
CA ARG A 245 8.76 -8.64 0.62
C ARG A 245 9.38 -7.77 1.70
N PHE A 246 9.57 -6.47 1.45
CA PHE A 246 10.10 -5.52 2.43
C PHE A 246 9.28 -5.51 3.74
N VAL A 247 7.95 -5.48 3.64
CA VAL A 247 7.05 -5.50 4.81
C VAL A 247 7.17 -6.79 5.62
N ASN A 248 7.45 -7.93 4.98
CA ASN A 248 7.51 -9.23 5.64
C ASN A 248 8.92 -9.65 6.10
N GLU A 249 9.98 -9.15 5.46
CA GLU A 249 11.37 -9.59 5.69
C GLU A 249 12.24 -8.55 6.41
N GLU A 250 11.94 -7.25 6.32
CA GLU A 250 12.77 -6.22 6.96
C GLU A 250 12.67 -6.35 8.49
N ALA A 251 13.81 -6.50 9.16
CA ALA A 251 13.88 -6.72 10.61
C ALA A 251 13.23 -5.61 11.45
N GLY A 252 13.09 -4.39 10.91
CA GLY A 252 12.43 -3.27 11.59
C GLY A 252 10.92 -3.18 11.38
N ILE A 253 10.32 -4.13 10.65
CA ILE A 253 8.89 -4.18 10.33
C ILE A 253 8.32 -5.59 10.61
N ALA A 254 9.08 -6.64 10.31
CA ALA A 254 8.70 -8.02 10.53
C ALA A 254 8.39 -8.26 12.02
N GLY A 255 7.23 -8.85 12.30
CA GLY A 255 6.73 -9.08 13.66
C GLY A 255 6.04 -7.87 14.28
N THR A 256 6.04 -6.69 13.66
CA THR A 256 5.36 -5.50 14.20
C THR A 256 3.88 -5.42 13.74
N PRO A 257 3.02 -4.63 14.41
CA PRO A 257 1.69 -4.31 13.91
C PRO A 257 1.69 -3.68 12.51
N THR A 258 2.80 -3.07 12.09
CA THR A 258 2.97 -2.56 10.72
C THR A 258 2.87 -3.68 9.70
N GLN A 259 3.47 -4.84 9.95
CA GLN A 259 3.44 -5.97 9.04
C GLN A 259 2.01 -6.45 8.81
N GLU A 260 1.24 -6.66 9.88
CA GLU A 260 -0.11 -7.21 9.80
C GLU A 260 -1.04 -6.29 8.99
N VAL A 261 -1.03 -4.99 9.30
CA VAL A 261 -1.87 -4.00 8.63
C VAL A 261 -1.45 -3.81 7.17
N MET A 262 -0.14 -3.64 6.91
CA MET A 262 0.33 -3.42 5.54
C MET A 262 0.22 -4.67 4.67
N ARG A 263 0.34 -5.87 5.23
CA ARG A 263 0.11 -7.10 4.49
C ARG A 263 -1.33 -7.16 3.98
N GLU A 264 -2.32 -6.89 4.83
CA GLU A 264 -3.73 -6.85 4.42
C GLU A 264 -4.00 -5.80 3.33
N VAL A 265 -3.42 -4.60 3.50
CA VAL A 265 -3.50 -3.51 2.51
C VAL A 265 -2.93 -3.95 1.15
N LEU A 266 -1.73 -4.53 1.14
CA LEU A 266 -1.05 -4.91 -0.10
C LEU A 266 -1.72 -6.12 -0.76
N GLU A 267 -2.22 -7.08 0.02
CA GLU A 267 -3.03 -8.19 -0.51
C GLU A 267 -4.26 -7.66 -1.23
N PHE A 268 -4.97 -6.71 -0.62
CA PHE A 268 -6.14 -6.08 -1.25
C PHE A 268 -5.77 -5.33 -2.53
N GLU A 269 -4.66 -4.59 -2.54
CA GLU A 269 -4.18 -3.86 -3.73
C GLU A 269 -3.80 -4.81 -4.88
N ALA A 270 -3.14 -5.93 -4.56
CA ALA A 270 -2.77 -6.95 -5.53
C ALA A 270 -3.99 -7.63 -6.16
N ASP A 271 -4.99 -7.96 -5.34
CA ASP A 271 -6.24 -8.56 -5.79
C ASP A 271 -7.06 -7.57 -6.62
N ARG A 272 -7.18 -6.30 -6.18
CA ARG A 272 -7.84 -5.21 -6.93
C ARG A 272 -7.24 -5.06 -8.32
N ARG A 273 -5.91 -5.02 -8.42
CA ARG A 273 -5.22 -4.91 -9.71
C ARG A 273 -5.45 -6.13 -10.59
N SER A 274 -5.38 -7.33 -10.02
CA SER A 274 -5.63 -8.57 -10.78
C SER A 274 -7.04 -8.61 -11.36
N ILE A 275 -8.05 -8.18 -10.59
CA ILE A 275 -9.43 -8.07 -11.05
C ILE A 275 -9.56 -7.01 -12.16
N ASN A 276 -9.05 -5.79 -11.94
CA ASN A 276 -9.14 -4.69 -12.90
C ASN A 276 -8.43 -5.00 -14.23
N ILE A 277 -7.23 -5.60 -14.18
CA ILE A 277 -6.51 -6.04 -15.38
C ILE A 277 -7.35 -7.08 -16.15
N THR A 278 -8.02 -7.99 -15.45
CA THR A 278 -8.85 -9.03 -16.08
C THR A 278 -10.06 -8.43 -16.77
N LEU A 279 -10.80 -7.56 -16.08
CA LEU A 279 -11.98 -6.88 -16.64
C LEU A 279 -11.62 -5.99 -17.83
N ASN A 280 -10.55 -5.21 -17.71
CA ASN A 280 -10.09 -4.31 -18.77
C ASN A 280 -9.39 -5.04 -19.93
N SER A 281 -9.01 -6.31 -19.75
CA SER A 281 -8.45 -7.13 -20.84
C SER A 281 -9.51 -7.66 -21.81
N PHE A 282 -10.79 -7.66 -21.44
CA PHE A 282 -11.85 -8.17 -22.30
C PHE A 282 -12.01 -7.29 -23.54
N GLY A 283 -12.04 -7.93 -24.71
CA GLY A 283 -12.11 -7.22 -26.00
C GLY A 283 -10.79 -6.62 -26.48
N THR A 284 -9.68 -6.90 -25.79
CA THR A 284 -8.31 -6.52 -26.22
C THR A 284 -7.56 -7.70 -26.83
N GLU A 285 -6.44 -7.45 -27.51
CA GLU A 285 -5.57 -8.49 -28.08
C GLU A 285 -4.64 -9.17 -27.04
N LEU A 286 -4.84 -8.89 -25.75
CA LEU A 286 -4.00 -9.44 -24.69
C LEU A 286 -4.26 -10.94 -24.50
N SER A 287 -3.21 -11.76 -24.71
CA SER A 287 -3.32 -13.20 -24.53
C SER A 287 -3.53 -13.58 -23.05
N LYS A 288 -4.18 -14.72 -22.81
CA LYS A 288 -4.36 -15.26 -21.44
C LYS A 288 -3.04 -15.49 -20.70
N GLN A 289 -1.98 -15.84 -21.44
CA GLN A 289 -0.65 -16.08 -20.87
C GLN A 289 0.01 -14.76 -20.44
N ASP A 290 -0.10 -13.71 -21.27
CA ASP A 290 0.47 -12.41 -20.96
C ASP A 290 -0.30 -11.73 -19.83
N ARG A 291 -1.62 -11.87 -19.81
CA ARG A 291 -2.46 -11.45 -18.68
C ARG A 291 -2.00 -12.06 -17.36
N LYS A 292 -1.69 -13.37 -17.34
CA LYS A 292 -1.17 -14.05 -16.14
C LYS A 292 0.17 -13.47 -15.66
N LYS A 293 1.04 -13.02 -16.57
CA LYS A 293 2.33 -12.41 -16.21
C LYS A 293 2.15 -11.07 -15.49
N LEU A 294 1.04 -10.38 -15.70
CA LEU A 294 0.75 -9.07 -15.07
C LEU A 294 0.22 -9.16 -13.64
N TYR A 295 -0.22 -10.34 -13.18
CA TYR A 295 -0.71 -10.50 -11.81
C TYR A 295 0.44 -10.58 -10.80
N PRO A 296 0.36 -9.84 -9.68
CA PRO A 296 1.25 -10.05 -8.55
C PRO A 296 1.16 -11.49 -8.02
N SER A 297 2.28 -12.06 -7.58
CA SER A 297 2.35 -13.43 -7.05
C SER A 297 1.96 -13.56 -5.57
N PHE A 298 1.07 -12.69 -5.09
CA PHE A 298 0.56 -12.65 -3.72
C PHE A 298 -0.83 -12.00 -3.70
N GLY A 299 -1.52 -12.05 -2.55
CA GLY A 299 -2.92 -11.63 -2.43
C GLY A 299 -3.80 -12.77 -1.93
N ARG A 300 -5.05 -12.48 -1.58
CA ARG A 300 -6.00 -13.50 -1.12
C ARG A 300 -6.50 -14.36 -2.27
N LEU A 301 -6.44 -13.86 -3.51
CA LEU A 301 -6.78 -14.64 -4.70
C LEU A 301 -5.63 -15.51 -5.20
N HIS A 302 -4.39 -15.31 -4.75
CA HIS A 302 -3.26 -16.11 -5.18
C HIS A 302 -3.14 -17.40 -4.34
N PRO A 303 -2.89 -18.59 -4.93
CA PRO A 303 -2.65 -18.87 -6.36
C PRO A 303 -3.90 -19.24 -7.17
N GLU A 304 -4.94 -19.77 -6.54
CA GLU A 304 -6.06 -20.41 -7.25
C GLU A 304 -6.97 -19.41 -7.98
N GLY A 305 -7.40 -18.35 -7.29
CA GLY A 305 -8.23 -17.29 -7.86
C GLY A 305 -7.54 -16.56 -9.02
N THR A 306 -6.25 -16.23 -8.90
CA THR A 306 -5.47 -15.61 -10.00
C THR A 306 -5.34 -16.53 -11.21
N LEU A 307 -5.25 -17.85 -11.01
CA LEU A 307 -5.24 -18.81 -12.11
C LEU A 307 -6.62 -18.87 -12.80
N MET A 308 -7.71 -18.83 -12.03
CA MET A 308 -9.06 -18.76 -12.59
C MET A 308 -9.30 -17.44 -13.35
N LEU A 309 -8.87 -16.30 -12.79
CA LEU A 309 -8.89 -14.99 -13.47
C LEU A 309 -8.13 -15.03 -14.80
N SER A 310 -6.95 -15.68 -14.83
CA SER A 310 -6.16 -15.83 -16.06
C SER A 310 -6.88 -16.62 -17.15
N ARG A 311 -7.91 -17.40 -16.81
CA ARG A 311 -8.70 -18.22 -17.75
C ARG A 311 -10.06 -17.61 -18.09
N ALA A 312 -10.54 -16.66 -17.30
CA ALA A 312 -11.84 -16.02 -17.49
C ALA A 312 -11.93 -15.29 -18.83
N ASP A 313 -13.06 -15.46 -19.52
CA ASP A 313 -13.37 -14.84 -20.81
C ASP A 313 -14.48 -13.80 -20.72
N ASP A 314 -15.20 -13.76 -19.59
CA ASP A 314 -16.32 -12.87 -19.34
C ASP A 314 -16.42 -12.49 -17.85
N ALA A 315 -17.35 -11.58 -17.56
CA ALA A 315 -17.68 -11.12 -16.21
C ALA A 315 -18.06 -12.26 -15.26
N GLU A 316 -18.74 -13.30 -15.77
CA GLU A 316 -19.17 -14.43 -14.96
C GLU A 316 -17.97 -15.29 -14.51
N GLY A 317 -17.00 -15.50 -15.40
CA GLY A 317 -15.74 -16.16 -15.08
C GLY A 317 -14.94 -15.41 -14.02
N VAL A 318 -14.97 -14.07 -14.03
CA VAL A 318 -14.37 -13.24 -12.97
C VAL A 318 -15.10 -13.43 -11.65
N ARG A 319 -16.44 -13.47 -11.66
CA ARG A 319 -17.24 -13.71 -10.46
C ARG A 319 -16.91 -15.05 -9.81
N ILE A 320 -16.82 -16.12 -10.61
CA ILE A 320 -16.45 -17.46 -10.13
C ILE A 320 -15.03 -17.45 -9.56
N ALA A 321 -14.09 -16.74 -10.21
CA ALA A 321 -12.70 -16.70 -9.77
C ALA A 321 -12.51 -16.00 -8.41
N VAL A 322 -13.38 -15.07 -8.04
CA VAL A 322 -13.32 -14.38 -6.74
C VAL A 322 -14.24 -14.96 -5.68
N ASP A 323 -15.05 -15.97 -6.01
CA ASP A 323 -16.10 -16.50 -5.13
C ASP A 323 -15.55 -17.08 -3.81
N GLY A 324 -14.29 -17.52 -3.82
CA GLY A 324 -13.59 -18.00 -2.63
C GLY A 324 -13.34 -16.93 -1.57
N VAL A 325 -13.45 -15.64 -1.90
CA VAL A 325 -13.26 -14.52 -0.97
C VAL A 325 -14.58 -13.76 -0.81
N ILE A 326 -15.18 -13.90 0.37
CA ILE A 326 -16.51 -13.36 0.70
C ILE A 326 -16.61 -11.85 0.42
N ASP A 327 -15.56 -11.10 0.76
CA ASP A 327 -15.50 -9.65 0.56
C ASP A 327 -15.67 -9.29 -0.94
N TYR A 328 -14.94 -9.95 -1.83
CA TYR A 328 -15.00 -9.68 -3.28
C TYR A 328 -16.30 -10.19 -3.90
N ARG A 329 -16.78 -11.36 -3.47
CA ARG A 329 -18.09 -11.87 -3.88
C ARG A 329 -19.20 -10.86 -3.59
N THR A 330 -19.23 -10.33 -2.37
CA THR A 330 -20.24 -9.35 -1.95
C THR A 330 -20.17 -8.08 -2.78
N MET A 331 -18.97 -7.62 -3.17
CA MET A 331 -18.82 -6.45 -4.04
C MET A 331 -19.36 -6.71 -5.45
N LEU A 332 -19.04 -7.86 -6.06
CA LEU A 332 -19.53 -8.20 -7.41
C LEU A 332 -21.03 -8.52 -7.46
N ASP A 333 -21.61 -9.00 -6.37
CA ASP A 333 -23.06 -9.17 -6.26
C ASP A 333 -23.78 -7.81 -6.20
N GLN A 334 -23.19 -6.80 -5.53
CA GLN A 334 -23.74 -5.44 -5.43
C GLN A 334 -23.70 -4.64 -6.73
N THR A 335 -22.77 -4.93 -7.64
CA THR A 335 -22.65 -4.24 -8.93
C THR A 335 -23.65 -4.75 -9.99
N GLY A 336 -24.52 -5.71 -9.63
CA GLY A 336 -25.47 -6.31 -10.55
C GLY A 336 -24.83 -7.28 -11.56
N MET A 337 -23.54 -7.62 -11.39
CA MET A 337 -22.84 -8.65 -12.17
C MET A 337 -23.21 -10.07 -11.69
N GLY A 338 -23.83 -10.21 -10.52
CA GLY A 338 -24.49 -11.43 -10.09
C GLY A 338 -25.81 -11.62 -10.82
N GLY A 339 -25.88 -12.57 -11.75
CA GLY A 339 -27.10 -12.95 -12.50
C GLY A 339 -28.26 -13.50 -11.64
N ASN A 340 -28.24 -13.28 -10.33
CA ASN A 340 -29.27 -13.72 -9.40
C ASN A 340 -30.05 -12.50 -8.88
N SER A 341 -30.83 -11.89 -9.78
CA SER A 341 -31.84 -10.88 -9.48
C SER A 341 -32.99 -11.48 -8.66
N THR A 342 -32.73 -11.79 -7.39
CA THR A 342 -33.76 -12.25 -6.42
C THR A 342 -33.81 -11.42 -5.15
N SER A 343 -33.19 -10.24 -5.11
CA SER A 343 -33.48 -9.23 -4.08
C SER A 343 -34.36 -8.13 -4.64
N GLY A 344 -35.64 -8.45 -4.82
CA GLY A 344 -36.69 -7.43 -4.82
C GLY A 344 -36.82 -6.84 -3.42
N GLY A 345 -36.20 -5.69 -3.18
CA GLY A 345 -36.23 -5.04 -1.87
C GLY A 345 -35.53 -3.68 -1.84
N MET A 346 -36.29 -2.64 -2.20
CA MET A 346 -36.17 -1.24 -1.72
C MET A 346 -34.78 -0.60 -1.67
N GLY A 347 -34.50 0.24 -2.67
CA GLY A 347 -33.45 1.24 -2.59
C GLY A 347 -32.92 1.59 -3.96
N ASN A 348 -33.47 2.63 -4.56
CA ASN A 348 -32.98 3.23 -5.79
C ASN A 348 -31.64 3.93 -5.54
N GLU A 349 -30.59 3.18 -5.20
CA GLU A 349 -29.20 3.63 -5.41
C GLU A 349 -28.86 3.24 -6.85
N GLU A 350 -28.70 4.21 -7.75
CA GLU A 350 -28.06 3.99 -9.04
C GLU A 350 -26.80 3.13 -8.79
N GLY A 351 -26.72 1.97 -9.45
CA GLY A 351 -25.76 0.91 -9.11
C GLY A 351 -24.34 1.46 -8.93
N LYS A 352 -23.82 1.35 -7.71
CA LYS A 352 -22.44 1.75 -7.38
C LYS A 352 -21.47 0.96 -8.27
N SER A 353 -20.51 1.65 -8.88
CA SER A 353 -19.50 1.00 -9.72
C SER A 353 -18.66 0.04 -8.88
N LEU A 354 -18.11 -1.01 -9.51
CA LEU A 354 -17.15 -1.90 -8.85
C LEU A 354 -15.95 -1.11 -8.30
N GLU A 355 -15.53 -0.07 -9.02
CA GLU A 355 -14.47 0.83 -8.58
C GLU A 355 -14.85 1.60 -7.31
N ASP A 356 -16.10 2.06 -7.18
CA ASP A 356 -16.59 2.75 -5.98
C ASP A 356 -16.57 1.82 -4.76
N LEU A 357 -16.89 0.54 -4.97
CA LEU A 357 -16.83 -0.48 -3.92
C LEU A 357 -15.39 -0.77 -3.50
N PHE A 358 -14.45 -0.84 -4.46
CA PHE A 358 -13.04 -0.98 -4.16
C PHE A 358 -12.49 0.23 -3.40
N TYR A 359 -12.83 1.45 -3.80
CA TYR A 359 -12.43 2.65 -3.07
C TYR A 359 -13.01 2.67 -1.66
N ARG A 360 -14.28 2.28 -1.48
CA ARG A 360 -14.88 2.19 -0.14
C ARG A 360 -14.13 1.20 0.74
N LYS A 361 -13.83 0.00 0.24
CA LYS A 361 -13.08 -1.00 1.00
C LYS A 361 -11.66 -0.54 1.31
N GLU A 362 -10.96 0.07 0.36
CA GLU A 362 -9.63 0.65 0.57
C GLU A 362 -9.66 1.67 1.72
N MET A 363 -10.68 2.53 1.72
CA MET A 363 -10.88 3.53 2.77
C MET A 363 -11.25 2.91 4.13
N GLU A 364 -12.04 1.84 4.16
CA GLU A 364 -12.35 1.10 5.39
C GLU A 364 -11.08 0.49 6.00
N ILE A 365 -10.24 -0.14 5.18
CA ILE A 365 -8.95 -0.69 5.63
C ILE A 365 -8.04 0.44 6.15
N ALA A 366 -7.95 1.55 5.43
CA ALA A 366 -7.17 2.72 5.86
C ALA A 366 -7.70 3.31 7.18
N LYS A 367 -9.02 3.35 7.39
CA LYS A 367 -9.62 3.77 8.66
C LYS A 367 -9.24 2.83 9.80
N LEU A 368 -9.32 1.52 9.57
CA LEU A 368 -8.99 0.51 10.57
C LEU A 368 -7.52 0.55 10.97
N ALA A 369 -6.62 0.94 10.06
CA ALA A 369 -5.19 1.12 10.35
C ALA A 369 -4.93 2.12 11.50
N PHE A 370 -5.80 3.11 11.73
CA PHE A 370 -5.65 4.05 12.84
C PHE A 370 -6.03 3.48 14.21
N THR A 371 -6.68 2.32 14.26
CA THR A 371 -7.02 1.64 15.53
C THR A 371 -5.81 0.94 16.14
N TYR A 372 -4.83 0.58 15.31
CA TYR A 372 -3.51 0.10 15.74
C TYR A 372 -2.65 1.27 16.23
N GLN A 373 -1.70 0.99 17.12
CA GLN A 373 -0.73 1.94 17.68
C GLN A 373 0.69 1.40 17.44
N PHE A 374 1.69 2.29 17.38
CA PHE A 374 3.10 1.93 17.17
C PHE A 374 3.32 1.26 15.80
N THR A 375 2.75 1.85 14.76
CA THR A 375 2.78 1.31 13.40
C THR A 375 3.10 2.37 12.36
N HIS A 376 3.97 2.04 11.40
CA HIS A 376 4.24 2.92 10.26
C HIS A 376 3.07 2.99 9.28
N ALA A 377 2.15 2.01 9.35
CA ALA A 377 0.99 1.91 8.46
C ALA A 377 0.06 3.13 8.54
N VAL A 378 0.08 3.88 9.65
CA VAL A 378 -0.68 5.14 9.78
C VAL A 378 -0.29 6.17 8.72
N VAL A 379 0.97 6.18 8.26
CA VAL A 379 1.44 7.09 7.21
C VAL A 379 0.79 6.74 5.89
N TYR A 380 0.81 5.46 5.51
CA TYR A 380 0.14 4.97 4.30
C TYR A 380 -1.36 5.29 4.33
N ALA A 381 -2.02 4.95 5.43
CA ALA A 381 -3.44 5.15 5.60
C ALA A 381 -3.82 6.64 5.53
N TRP A 382 -3.05 7.52 6.18
CA TRP A 382 -3.25 8.96 6.11
C TRP A 382 -3.14 9.49 4.67
N VAL A 383 -2.09 9.10 3.93
CA VAL A 383 -1.91 9.52 2.53
C VAL A 383 -3.13 9.11 1.70
N LYS A 384 -3.55 7.84 1.78
CA LYS A 384 -4.69 7.32 1.01
C LYS A 384 -6.01 7.99 1.35
N LEU A 385 -6.26 8.27 2.63
CA LEU A 385 -7.45 9.00 3.07
C LEU A 385 -7.44 10.45 2.58
N ARG A 386 -6.29 11.12 2.61
CA ARG A 386 -6.15 12.50 2.10
C ARG A 386 -6.33 12.55 0.59
N GLU A 387 -5.81 11.58 -0.16
CA GLU A 387 -6.05 11.47 -1.61
C GLU A 387 -7.54 11.28 -1.94
N GLN A 388 -8.26 10.45 -1.16
CA GLN A 388 -9.70 10.31 -1.32
C GLN A 388 -10.44 11.61 -0.98
N GLU A 389 -10.00 12.35 0.04
CA GLU A 389 -10.57 13.65 0.38
C GLU A 389 -10.38 14.66 -0.76
N ILE A 390 -9.19 14.74 -1.35
CA ILE A 390 -8.92 15.60 -2.51
C ILE A 390 -9.83 15.20 -3.67
N ARG A 391 -9.97 13.90 -3.97
CA ARG A 391 -10.90 13.41 -4.99
C ARG A 391 -12.35 13.81 -4.72
N ASN A 392 -12.81 13.71 -3.47
CA ASN A 392 -14.16 14.12 -3.08
C ASN A 392 -14.35 15.63 -3.25
N ILE A 393 -13.37 16.45 -2.84
CA ILE A 393 -13.42 17.90 -3.00
C ILE A 393 -13.50 18.27 -4.48
N THR A 394 -12.67 17.65 -5.32
CA THR A 394 -12.68 17.88 -6.78
C THR A 394 -14.02 17.51 -7.39
N TRP A 395 -14.56 16.32 -7.06
CA TRP A 395 -15.87 15.87 -7.53
C TRP A 395 -17.00 16.85 -7.17
N ILE A 396 -17.10 17.25 -5.89
CA ILE A 396 -18.12 18.19 -5.43
C ILE A 396 -17.95 19.54 -6.15
N SER A 397 -16.72 20.00 -6.30
CA SER A 397 -16.41 21.26 -6.99
C SER A 397 -16.79 21.21 -8.48
N GLU A 398 -16.56 20.08 -9.16
CA GLU A 398 -16.97 19.87 -10.55
C GLU A 398 -18.50 19.84 -10.70
N CYS A 399 -19.21 19.13 -9.82
CA CYS A 399 -20.67 19.14 -9.80
C CYS A 399 -21.25 20.55 -9.60
N ILE A 400 -20.64 21.37 -8.74
CA ILE A 400 -21.05 22.76 -8.50
C ILE A 400 -20.72 23.63 -9.72
N ALA A 401 -19.50 23.57 -10.25
CA ALA A 401 -19.08 24.35 -11.40
C ALA A 401 -19.92 24.07 -12.66
N GLN A 402 -20.32 22.82 -12.86
CA GLN A 402 -21.15 22.40 -14.00
C GLN A 402 -22.67 22.53 -13.74
N ASN A 403 -23.06 22.95 -12.53
CA ASN A 403 -24.45 23.03 -12.08
C ASN A 403 -25.23 21.70 -12.22
N GLN A 404 -24.53 20.57 -12.02
CA GLN A 404 -25.07 19.21 -12.08
C GLN A 404 -25.05 18.58 -10.69
N LYS A 405 -26.02 18.95 -9.85
CA LYS A 405 -26.08 18.52 -8.44
C LYS A 405 -26.72 17.15 -8.23
N ASP A 406 -27.23 16.50 -9.27
CA ASP A 406 -27.93 15.20 -9.16
C ASP A 406 -27.04 14.11 -8.56
N ARG A 407 -25.72 14.17 -8.82
CA ARG A 407 -24.72 13.20 -8.35
C ARG A 407 -23.71 13.78 -7.36
N VAL A 408 -23.98 14.96 -6.80
CA VAL A 408 -23.06 15.63 -5.85
C VAL A 408 -22.80 14.78 -4.60
N ASN A 409 -23.74 13.91 -4.23
CA ASN A 409 -23.65 13.02 -3.07
C ASN A 409 -22.84 11.73 -3.33
N ASN A 410 -22.33 11.52 -4.55
CA ASN A 410 -21.50 10.35 -4.89
C ASN A 410 -20.04 10.52 -4.43
N TYR A 411 -19.81 11.04 -3.22
CA TYR A 411 -18.49 11.08 -2.59
C TYR A 411 -18.33 9.94 -1.58
N ILE A 412 -17.09 9.57 -1.28
CA ILE A 412 -16.79 8.51 -0.31
C ILE A 412 -16.28 9.15 0.97
N SER A 413 -17.15 9.29 1.97
CA SER A 413 -16.76 9.75 3.30
C SER A 413 -16.44 8.57 4.23
N VAL A 414 -15.42 8.76 5.05
CA VAL A 414 -14.87 7.71 5.92
C VAL A 414 -15.05 8.07 7.40
N PHE A 415 -15.13 9.36 7.73
CA PHE A 415 -15.16 9.90 9.09
C PHE A 415 -16.41 10.71 9.42
#